data_AF-A0A1V0Q0W9-F1
#
_entry.id   AF-A0A1V0Q0W9-F1
#
_cell.length_a   1.000
_cell.length_b   1.000
_cell.length_c   1.000
_cell.angle_alpha   90.00
_cell.angle_beta   90.00
_cell.angle_gamma   90.00
#
_symmetry.space_group_name_H-M   'P 1'
#
loop_
_entity.id
_entity.type
_entity.pdbx_description
1 polymer ?
#
loop_
_entity_poly.entity_id
_entity_poly.type
_entity_poly.pdbx_seq_one_letter_code
_entity_poly.pdbx_strand_id
1 'polypeptide(L)' 'MDLKSKRKELQGVNGAVGLVVGMGGIVGHLYRPDLAVFLMLAIWIVGATLINLLTDPPRRK' A
#
# COMPACT_ATOMS: atom_id res chain seq x y z
N MET A 1 5.92 -6.56 19.98
CA MET A 1 4.79 -6.45 19.04
C MET A 1 4.76 -7.71 18.19
N ASP A 2 3.60 -8.35 18.07
CA ASP A 2 3.43 -9.54 17.22
C ASP A 2 3.59 -9.18 15.73
N LEU A 3 4.21 -10.06 14.94
CA LEU A 3 4.44 -9.88 13.49
C LEU A 3 3.12 -9.64 12.74
N LYS A 4 2.04 -10.27 13.21
CA LYS A 4 0.69 -10.08 12.66
C LYS A 4 0.14 -8.68 12.92
N SER A 5 0.37 -8.12 14.10
CA SER A 5 -0.02 -6.74 14.43
C SER A 5 0.74 -5.75 13.56
N LYS A 6 2.05 -5.95 13.41
CA LYS A 6 2.90 -5.10 12.58
C LYS A 6 2.54 -5.17 11.10
N ARG A 7 2.17 -6.35 10.58
CA ARG A 7 1.63 -6.49 9.22
C ARG A 7 0.38 -5.63 9.02
N LYS A 8 -0.58 -5.71 9.95
CA LYS A 8 -1.84 -4.97 9.85
C LYS A 8 -1.59 -3.45 9.81
N GLU A 9 -0.73 -2.96 10.68
CA GLU A 9 -0.33 -1.54 10.70
C GLU A 9 0.33 -1.13 9.38
N LEU A 10 1.29 -1.92 8.88
CA LEU A 10 1.97 -1.64 7.61
C LEU A 10 1.01 -1.66 6.42
N GLN A 11 0.05 -2.58 6.38
CA GLN A 11 -0.98 -2.61 5.32
C GLN A 11 -1.87 -1.36 5.38
N GLY A 12 -2.20 -0.90 6.59
CA GLY A 12 -2.93 0.35 6.81
C GLY A 12 -2.16 1.57 6.29
N VAL A 13 -0.86 1.65 6.61
CA VAL A 13 0.02 2.71 6.09
C VAL A 13 0.10 2.66 4.56
N ASN A 14 0.29 1.48 3.99
CA ASN A 14 0.36 1.31 2.53
C ASN A 14 -0.94 1.75 1.83
N GLY A 15 -2.10 1.37 2.38
CA GLY A 15 -3.40 1.80 1.88
C GLY A 15 -3.58 3.33 1.97
N ALA A 16 -3.17 3.94 3.08
CA ALA A 16 -3.23 5.40 3.25
C ALA A 16 -2.36 6.13 2.23
N VAL A 17 -1.14 5.65 1.97
CA VAL A 17 -0.24 6.24 0.96
C VAL A 17 -0.86 6.13 -0.44
N GLY A 18 -1.37 4.96 -0.81
CA GLY A 18 -2.06 4.78 -2.09
C GLY A 18 -3.24 5.73 -2.26
N LEU A 19 -4.07 5.89 -1.22
CA LEU A 19 -5.22 6.80 -1.23
C LEU A 19 -4.79 8.26 -1.39
N VAL A 20 -3.78 8.72 -0.64
CA VAL A 20 -3.28 10.11 -0.74
C VAL A 20 -2.77 10.40 -2.14
N VAL A 21 -2.04 9.47 -2.74
CA VAL A 21 -1.55 9.60 -4.13
C VAL A 21 -2.74 9.62 -5.11
N GLY A 22 -3.73 8.73 -4.96
CA GLY A 22 -4.93 8.75 -5.79
C GLY A 22 -5.70 10.08 -5.71
N MET A 23 -5.96 10.56 -4.49
CA MET A 23 -6.66 11.83 -4.26
C MET A 23 -5.86 13.04 -4.74
N GLY A 24 -4.54 13.05 -4.60
CA GLY A 24 -3.69 14.12 -5.12
C GLY A 24 -3.83 14.28 -6.63
N GLY A 25 -3.98 13.18 -7.36
CA GLY A 25 -4.26 13.22 -8.80
C GLY A 25 -5.70 13.63 -9.13
N ILE A 26 -6.69 13.06 -8.46
CA ILE A 26 -8.11 13.25 -8.81
C ILE A 26 -8.64 14.60 -8.32
N VAL A 27 -8.42 14.93 -7.05
CA VAL A 27 -8.92 16.15 -6.40
C VAL A 27 -7.93 17.30 -6.56
N GLY A 28 -6.64 17.00 -6.43
CA GLY A 28 -5.57 18.01 -6.52
C GLY A 28 -5.16 18.35 -7.95
N HIS A 29 -5.64 17.60 -8.96
CA HIS A 29 -5.26 17.76 -10.37
C HIS A 29 -3.74 17.77 -10.62
N LEU A 30 -2.94 17.12 -9.74
CA LEU A 30 -1.48 17.11 -9.83
C LEU A 30 -0.95 16.39 -11.08
N TYR A 31 -1.74 15.45 -11.61
CA TYR A 31 -1.48 14.72 -12.85
C TYR A 31 -2.79 14.14 -13.40
N ARG A 32 -2.71 13.49 -14.57
CA ARG A 32 -3.88 12.94 -15.26
C ARG A 32 -4.59 11.86 -14.40
N PRO A 33 -5.93 11.77 -14.44
CA PRO A 33 -6.70 10.82 -13.62
C PRO A 33 -6.36 9.35 -13.84
N ASP A 34 -6.02 8.97 -15.08
CA ASP A 34 -5.58 7.62 -15.44
C ASP A 34 -4.26 7.25 -14.73
N LEU A 35 -3.30 8.18 -14.69
CA LEU A 35 -2.05 7.99 -13.95
C LEU A 35 -2.31 7.91 -12.44
N ALA A 36 -3.28 8.66 -11.92
CA ALA A 36 -3.65 8.63 -10.50
C ALA A 36 -4.14 7.26 -10.04
N VAL A 37 -5.07 6.69 -10.81
CA VAL A 37 -5.61 5.36 -10.52
C VAL A 37 -4.51 4.30 -10.64
N PHE A 38 -3.67 4.40 -11.68
CA PHE A 38 -2.55 3.49 -11.84
C PHE A 38 -1.59 3.53 -10.63
N LEU A 39 -1.15 4.72 -10.20
CA LEU A 39 -0.22 4.87 -9.08
C LEU A 39 -0.83 4.40 -7.75
N MET A 40 -2.09 4.75 -7.49
CA MET A 40 -2.83 4.28 -6.30
C MET A 40 -2.84 2.75 -6.22
N LEU A 41 -3.19 2.08 -7.33
CA LEU A 41 -3.24 0.62 -7.41
C LEU A 41 -1.84 0.00 -7.35
N ALA A 42 -0.85 0.60 -8.01
CA ALA A 42 0.53 0.13 -7.98
C ALA A 42 1.10 0.13 -6.56
N ILE A 43 0.90 1.22 -5.81
CA ILE A 43 1.28 1.32 -4.39
C ILE A 43 0.58 0.25 -3.57
N TRP A 44 -0.73 0.10 -3.75
CA TRP A 44 -1.48 -0.90 -3.00
C TRP A 44 -0.97 -2.32 -3.27
N ILE A 45 -0.88 -2.75 -4.53
CA ILE A 45 -0.53 -4.11 -4.91
C ILE A 45 0.94 -4.43 -4.54
N VAL A 46 1.87 -3.59 -4.97
CA VAL A 46 3.31 -3.82 -4.76
C VAL A 46 3.64 -3.71 -3.27
N GLY A 47 3.14 -2.68 -2.60
CA GLY A 47 3.34 -2.50 -1.17
C GLY A 47 2.72 -3.62 -0.34
N ALA A 48 1.51 -4.06 -0.65
CA ALA A 48 0.87 -5.18 0.06
C ALA A 48 1.66 -6.48 -0.13
N THR A 49 2.16 -6.73 -1.33
CA THR A 49 3.01 -7.89 -1.63
C THR A 49 4.31 -7.85 -0.81
N LEU A 50 5.00 -6.71 -0.80
CA LEU A 50 6.24 -6.53 -0.04
C LEU A 50 6.00 -6.70 1.45
N ILE A 51 4.93 -6.11 2.00
CA ILE A 51 4.59 -6.25 3.41
C ILE A 51 4.34 -7.71 3.74
N ASN A 52 3.60 -8.44 2.91
CA ASN A 52 3.34 -9.85 3.14
C ASN A 52 4.63 -10.67 3.10
N LEU A 53 5.48 -10.46 2.09
CA LEU A 53 6.76 -11.16 1.95
C LEU A 53 7.69 -10.92 3.16
N LEU A 54 7.75 -9.67 3.65
CA LEU A 54 8.67 -9.27 4.71
C LEU A 54 8.15 -9.54 6.12
N THR A 55 6.85 -9.80 6.26
CA THR A 55 6.22 -10.08 7.57
C THR A 55 5.66 -11.49 7.66
N ASP A 56 5.87 -12.34 6.65
CA ASP A 56 5.49 -13.75 6.71
C ASP A 56 6.28 -14.42 7.84
N PRO A 57 5.58 -15.05 8.81
CA PRO A 57 6.27 -15.74 9.89
C PRO A 57 7.14 -16.85 9.28
N PRO A 58 8.35 -17.09 9.85
CA PRO A 58 9.21 -18.15 9.37
C PRO A 58 8.42 -19.45 9.36
N ARG A 59 8.34 -20.06 8.17
CA ARG A 59 7.63 -21.32 7.91
C ARG A 59 8.03 -22.31 9.01
N ARG A 60 7.08 -22.71 9.88
CA ARG A 60 7.33 -23.81 10.83
C ARG A 60 7.69 -25.04 9.97
N LYS A 61 8.97 -25.44 10.02
CA LYS A 61 9.40 -26.76 9.54
C LYS A 61 8.85 -27.81 10.48
#